data_AF-A0A150HY54-F1
#
_entry.id   AF-A0A150HY54-F1
#
_cell.length_a   1.000
_cell.length_b   1.000
_cell.length_c   1.000
_cell.angle_alpha   90.00
_cell.angle_beta   90.00
_cell.angle_gamma   90.00
#
_symmetry.space_group_name_H-M   'P 1'
#
loop_
_entity.id
_entity.type
_entity.pdbx_description
1 polymer ?
#
loop_
_entity_poly.entity_id
_entity_poly.type
_entity_poly.pdbx_seq_one_letter_code
_entity_poly.pdbx_strand_id
1 'polypeptide(L)' 'MIEFHDSINSVDYIIDLKDISNIERRFQSSRENESIYDVKFTFKSGKVVEMSLSDSDVARLSSAVTSG' A
#
# COMPACT_ATOMS: atom_id res chain seq x y z
N MET A 1 -3.22 9.90 6.05
CA MET A 1 -3.76 8.63 6.55
C MET A 1 -4.46 7.94 5.39
N ILE A 2 -4.08 6.71 5.07
CA ILE A 2 -4.77 5.88 4.06
C ILE A 2 -5.27 4.63 4.77
N GLU A 3 -6.52 4.28 4.48
CA GLU A 3 -7.16 3.06 4.96
C GLU A 3 -7.19 2.05 3.82
N PHE A 4 -6.65 0.86 4.08
CA PHE A 4 -6.68 -0.29 3.17
C PHE A 4 -7.51 -1.41 3.80
N HIS A 5 -8.43 -1.98 3.03
CA HIS A 5 -9.26 -3.10 3.48
C HIS A 5 -8.66 -4.42 2.99
N ASP A 6 -8.15 -5.25 3.91
CA ASP A 6 -7.71 -6.60 3.55
C ASP A 6 -8.91 -7.55 3.57
N SER A 7 -9.39 -7.92 2.39
CA SER A 7 -10.54 -8.82 2.19
C SER A 7 -10.25 -10.26 2.64
N ILE A 8 -8.97 -10.66 2.75
CA ILE A 8 -8.56 -12.03 3.11
C ILE A 8 -8.62 -12.20 4.62
N ASN A 9 -8.13 -11.22 5.37
CA ASN A 9 -8.10 -11.27 6.83
C ASN A 9 -9.28 -10.51 7.49
N SER A 10 -10.10 -9.79 6.71
CA SER A 10 -11.17 -8.91 7.21
C SER A 10 -10.63 -7.90 8.25
N VAL A 11 -9.47 -7.30 7.94
CA VAL A 11 -8.81 -6.31 8.80
C VAL A 11 -8.62 -5.00 8.02
N ASP A 12 -9.02 -3.89 8.64
CA ASP A 12 -8.73 -2.55 8.15
C ASP A 12 -7.34 -2.10 8.63
N TYR A 13 -6.47 -1.76 7.68
CA TYR A 13 -5.15 -1.21 7.96
C TYR A 13 -5.20 0.30 7.80
N ILE A 14 -5.08 1.01 8.91
CA ILE A 14 -4.86 2.46 8.92
C ILE A 14 -3.36 2.71 8.92
N ILE A 15 -2.85 3.27 7.83
CA ILE A 15 -1.44 3.61 7.68
C ILE A 15 -1.28 5.14 7.70
N ASP A 16 -0.53 5.65 8.69
CA ASP A 16 -0.04 7.03 8.67
C ASP A 16 1.25 7.10 7.85
N LEU A 17 1.19 7.81 6.72
CA LEU A 17 2.34 8.03 5.82
C LEU A 17 3.51 8.71 6.54
N LYS A 18 3.24 9.50 7.60
CA LYS A 18 4.27 10.16 8.40
C LYS A 18 5.17 9.18 9.14
N ASP A 19 4.65 7.99 9.44
CA ASP A 19 5.39 6.94 10.13
C ASP A 19 6.15 6.02 9.17
N ILE A 20 5.99 6.21 7.87
CA ILE A 20 6.68 5.44 6.84
C ILE A 20 8.04 6.05 6.55
N SER A 21 9.08 5.22 6.52
CA SER A 21 10.42 5.60 6.10
C SER A 21 10.69 5.23 4.65
N ASN A 22 10.12 4.13 4.15
CA ASN A 22 10.29 3.67 2.78
C ASN A 22 9.04 2.92 2.28
N ILE A 23 8.75 3.07 0.98
CA ILE A 23 7.71 2.33 0.27
C ILE A 23 8.36 1.65 -0.94
N GLU A 24 8.29 0.34 -1.01
CA GLU A 24 8.73 -0.44 -2.17
C GLU A 24 7.52 -1.03 -2.88
N ARG A 25 7.50 -0.98 -4.21
CA ARG A 25 6.43 -1.53 -5.04
C ARG A 25 7.01 -2.51 -6.04
N ARG A 26 6.43 -3.71 -6.10
CA ARG A 26 6.76 -4.72 -7.10
C ARG A 26 5.51 -5.14 -7.86
N PHE A 27 5.58 -5.11 -9.18
CA PHE A 27 4.50 -5.64 -10.02
C PHE A 27 4.37 -7.16 -9.79
N GLN A 28 3.15 -7.60 -9.50
CA GLN A 28 2.85 -9.01 -9.24
C GLN A 28 2.19 -9.65 -10.46
N SER A 29 1.03 -9.15 -10.87
CA SER A 29 0.28 -9.69 -12.01
C SER A 29 -0.69 -8.67 -12.59
N SER A 30 -1.22 -8.95 -13.78
CA SER A 30 -2.31 -8.19 -14.38
C SER A 30 -3.41 -9.15 -14.80
N ARG A 31 -4.66 -8.87 -14.43
CA ARG A 31 -5.85 -9.62 -14.87
C ARG A 31 -6.93 -8.63 -15.30
N GLU A 32 -7.49 -8.84 -16.48
CA GLU A 32 -8.75 -8.22 -16.94
C GLU A 32 -8.93 -6.72 -16.66
N ASN A 33 -7.85 -5.94 -16.82
CA ASN A 33 -7.74 -4.48 -16.61
C ASN A 33 -7.33 -3.99 -15.21
N GLU A 34 -6.97 -4.87 -14.29
CA GLU A 34 -6.42 -4.48 -12.99
C GLU A 34 -5.01 -5.05 -12.82
N SER A 35 -4.05 -4.18 -12.50
CA SER A 35 -2.69 -4.58 -12.11
C SER A 35 -2.63 -4.71 -10.61
N ILE A 36 -2.09 -5.83 -10.13
CA ILE A 36 -1.84 -6.09 -8.72
C ILE A 36 -0.34 -5.91 -8.45
N TYR A 37 -0.03 -5.22 -7.36
CA TYR A 37 1.33 -4.93 -6.93
C TYR A 37 1.51 -5.40 -5.49
N ASP A 38 2.63 -6.06 -5.23
CA ASP A 38 3.08 -6.28 -3.86
C ASP A 38 3.75 -4.99 -3.38
N VAL A 39 3.18 -4.39 -2.34
CA VAL A 39 3.64 -3.13 -1.75
C VAL A 39 4.12 -3.38 -0.34
N LYS A 40 5.36 -2.95 -0.09
CA LYS A 40 6.04 -3.08 1.18
C LYS A 40 6.22 -1.72 1.82
N PHE A 41 5.64 -1.58 3.00
CA PHE A 41 5.76 -0.40 3.85
C PHE A 41 6.79 -0.68 4.94
N THR A 42 7.88 0.10 4.96
CA THR A 42 8.84 0.12 6.06
C THR A 42 8.55 1.32 6.92
N PHE A 43 8.24 1.09 8.20
CA PHE A 43 7.97 2.14 9.17
C PHE A 43 9.27 2.65 9.81
N LYS A 44 9.26 3.88 10.32
CA LYS A 44 10.37 4.48 11.08
C LYS A 44 10.71 3.69 12.34
N SER A 45 9.76 2.92 12.88
CA SER A 45 9.98 1.98 13.99
C SER A 45 10.77 0.72 13.59
N GLY A 46 11.01 0.50 12.30
CA GLY A 46 11.60 -0.72 11.75
C GLY A 46 10.57 -1.83 11.47
N LYS A 47 9.30 -1.65 11.82
CA LYS A 47 8.23 -2.58 11.44
C LYS A 47 8.08 -2.60 9.91
N VAL A 48 7.87 -3.78 9.36
CA VAL A 48 7.60 -3.99 7.94
C VAL A 48 6.21 -4.58 7.77
N VAL A 49 5.44 -4.03 6.83
CA VAL A 49 4.13 -4.57 6.43
C VAL A 49 4.14 -4.74 4.91
N GLU A 50 3.78 -5.92 4.45
CA GLU A 50 3.64 -6.24 3.02
C GLU A 50 2.17 -6.55 2.73
N MET A 51 1.64 -5.97 1.66
CA MET A 51 0.27 -6.22 1.20
C MET A 51 0.19 -6.10 -0.33
N SER A 52 -0.73 -6.86 -0.91
CA SER A 52 -1.03 -6.76 -2.33
C SER A 52 -2.09 -5.67 -2.55
N LEU A 53 -1.76 -4.67 -3.36
CA LEU A 53 -2.61 -3.53 -3.69
C LEU A 53 -2.95 -3.53 -5.18
N SER A 54 -4.15 -3.10 -5.52
CA SER A 54 -4.50 -2.88 -6.92
C SER A 54 -3.95 -1.56 -7.46
N ASP A 55 -3.97 -1.39 -8.78
CA ASP A 55 -3.51 -0.19 -9.46
C ASP A 55 -4.22 1.08 -8.94
N SER A 56 -5.52 0.99 -8.63
CA SER A 56 -6.27 2.11 -8.05
C SER A 56 -5.80 2.46 -6.64
N ASP A 57 -5.45 1.47 -5.81
CA ASP A 57 -4.93 1.71 -4.46
C ASP A 57 -3.53 2.31 -4.50
N VAL A 58 -2.69 1.85 -5.44
CA VAL A 58 -1.36 2.41 -5.68
C VAL A 58 -1.44 3.84 -6.19
N ALA A 59 -2.41 4.17 -7.05
CA ALA A 59 -2.64 5.54 -7.50
C ALA A 59 -3.04 6.45 -6.33
N ARG A 60 -3.96 6.01 -5.47
CA ARG A 60 -4.36 6.73 -4.24
C ARG A 60 -3.18 6.95 -3.30
N LEU A 61 -2.35 5.93 -3.11
CA LEU A 61 -1.11 6.02 -2.32
C LEU A 61 -0.16 7.08 -2.89
N SER A 62 0.06 7.08 -4.20
CA SER A 62 0.95 8.03 -4.87
C SER A 62 0.46 9.48 -4.73
N SER A 63 -0.85 9.71 -4.86
CA SER A 63 -1.46 11.04 -4.67
C SER A 63 -1.32 11.55 -3.24
N ALA A 64 -1.47 10.67 -2.25
CA ALA A 64 -1.38 11.04 -0.84
C ALA A 64 0.06 11.37 -0.40
N VAL A 65 1.08 10.71 -0.96
CA VAL A 65 2.50 11.04 -0.71
C VAL A 65 2.88 12.40 -1.30
N THR A 66 2.33 12.75 -2.48
CA THR A 66 2.68 14.00 -3.19
C THR A 66 2.01 15.25 -2.59
N SER A 67 0.94 15.07 -1.82
CA SER A 67 0.16 16.16 -1.22
C SER A 67 0.56 16.49 0.22
N GLY A 68 1.61 15.86 0.75
CA GLY A 68 2.04 15.90 2.16
C GLY A 68 3.26 16.75 2.43
#